data_AF-A0A953CQ46-F1
#
_entry.id   AF-A0A953CQ46-F1
#
_cell.length_a   1.000
_cell.length_b   1.000
_cell.length_c   1.000
_cell.angle_alpha   90.00
_cell.angle_beta   90.00
_cell.angle_gamma   90.00
#
_symmetry.space_group_name_H-M   'P 1'
#
loop_
_entity.id
_entity.type
_entity.pdbx_description
1 polymer ?
#
loop_
_entity_poly.entity_id
_entity_poly.type
_entity_poly.pdbx_seq_one_letter_code
_entity_poly.pdbx_strand_id
1 'polypeptide(L)'
;MQKKQLCSSDIKKITVFVVLMFLLSILFQVNSVMAHAALVKSDPPRRATLTLPPKHIQLWFNEKIEGAYASVTIKDSQHNVVTTNSPESIVDDPKSIVLNLPQLEPGRYTVHYRVMSVDGHVIESNFDFNVKK
;
A
#
# COMPACT_ATOMS: atom_id res chain seq x y z
N MET A 1 16.52 -55.77 25.35
CA MET A 1 16.55 -54.40 24.79
C MET A 1 17.68 -54.32 23.75
N GLN A 2 17.41 -54.65 22.48
CA GLN A 2 18.43 -54.67 21.42
C GLN A 2 18.61 -53.26 20.85
N LYS A 3 19.79 -52.66 21.07
CA LYS A 3 20.23 -51.46 20.35
C LYS A 3 20.45 -51.86 18.89
N LYS A 4 19.54 -51.47 17.98
CA LYS A 4 19.78 -51.57 16.54
C LYS A 4 20.98 -50.67 16.21
N GLN A 5 22.16 -51.26 15.99
CA GLN A 5 23.32 -50.56 15.44
C GLN A 5 23.03 -50.28 13.97
N LEU A 6 22.97 -48.99 13.61
CA LEU A 6 22.81 -48.56 12.21
C LEU A 6 24.09 -48.92 11.44
N CYS A 7 23.94 -49.59 10.29
CA CYS A 7 25.07 -49.92 9.41
C CYS A 7 25.57 -48.64 8.71
N SER A 8 26.85 -48.58 8.30
CA SER A 8 27.40 -47.36 7.65
C SER A 8 26.68 -47.01 6.34
N SER A 9 26.09 -48.02 5.67
CA SER A 9 25.22 -47.85 4.51
C SER A 9 23.91 -47.12 4.87
N ASP A 10 23.32 -47.42 6.02
CA ASP A 10 22.09 -46.76 6.49
C ASP A 10 22.36 -45.31 6.86
N ILE A 11 23.51 -45.03 7.49
CA ILE A 11 23.94 -43.67 7.83
C ILE A 11 24.14 -42.84 6.55
N LYS A 12 24.82 -43.39 5.52
CA LYS A 12 25.00 -42.69 4.23
C LYS A 12 23.65 -42.39 3.54
N LYS A 13 22.71 -43.33 3.55
CA LYS A 13 21.36 -43.11 2.98
C LYS A 13 20.60 -42.03 3.73
N ILE A 14 20.68 -42.01 5.06
CA ILE A 14 20.06 -40.97 5.89
C ILE A 14 20.71 -39.60 5.59
N THR A 15 22.04 -39.52 5.49
CA THR A 15 22.72 -38.26 5.15
C THR A 15 22.31 -37.76 3.78
N VAL A 16 22.27 -38.63 2.76
CA VAL A 16 21.80 -38.26 1.41
C VAL A 16 20.35 -37.79 1.43
N PHE A 17 19.48 -38.49 2.17
CA PHE A 17 18.07 -38.11 2.30
C PHE A 17 17.89 -36.76 3.02
N VAL A 18 18.64 -36.51 4.08
CA VAL A 18 18.61 -35.23 4.82
C VAL A 18 19.16 -34.10 3.96
N VAL A 19 20.25 -34.32 3.23
CA VAL A 19 20.80 -33.33 2.29
C VAL A 19 19.80 -33.05 1.17
N LEU A 20 19.14 -34.08 0.63
CA LEU A 20 18.13 -33.92 -0.42
C LEU A 20 16.91 -33.15 0.10
N MET A 21 16.42 -33.47 1.30
CA MET A 21 15.34 -32.73 1.96
C MET A 21 15.71 -31.27 2.20
N PHE A 22 16.94 -31.01 2.67
CA PHE A 22 17.44 -29.66 2.91
C PHE A 22 17.55 -28.87 1.59
N LEU A 23 18.09 -29.46 0.53
CA LEU A 23 18.10 -28.87 -0.82
C LEU A 23 16.68 -28.59 -1.33
N LEU A 24 15.75 -29.51 -1.11
CA LEU A 24 14.36 -29.36 -1.52
C LEU A 24 13.67 -28.20 -0.79
N SER A 25 13.95 -28.00 0.51
CA SER A 25 13.40 -26.89 1.30
C SER A 25 13.84 -25.51 0.79
N ILE A 26 15.05 -25.40 0.22
CA ILE A 26 15.54 -24.14 -0.37
C ILE A 26 14.75 -23.77 -1.63
N LEU A 27 14.23 -24.76 -2.37
CA LEU A 27 13.45 -24.54 -3.60
C LEU A 27 12.03 -24.00 -3.32
N PHE A 28 11.52 -24.11 -2.09
CA PHE A 28 10.18 -23.66 -1.71
C PHE A 28 10.15 -22.26 -1.06
N GLN A 29 11.14 -21.41 -1.33
CA GLN A 29 11.05 -20.00 -0.93
C GLN A 29 10.05 -19.25 -1.80
N VAL A 30 8.79 -19.19 -1.35
CA VAL A 30 7.78 -18.28 -1.90
C VAL A 30 8.03 -16.88 -1.37
N ASN A 31 8.66 -16.03 -2.20
CA ASN A 31 8.70 -14.60 -1.93
C ASN A 31 7.31 -14.03 -2.23
N SER A 32 6.57 -13.59 -1.21
CA SER A 32 5.39 -12.75 -1.42
C SER A 32 5.84 -11.41 -1.97
N VAL A 33 5.80 -11.25 -3.28
CA VAL A 33 6.00 -9.95 -3.92
C VAL A 33 4.70 -9.15 -3.72
N MET A 34 4.77 -8.09 -2.91
CA MET A 34 3.71 -7.07 -2.88
C MET A 34 3.86 -6.27 -4.18
N ALA A 35 2.98 -6.53 -5.15
CA ALA A 35 3.02 -5.92 -6.48
C ALA A 35 1.94 -4.84 -6.68
N HIS A 36 1.10 -4.62 -5.66
CA HIS A 36 -0.04 -3.71 -5.70
C HIS A 36 0.28 -2.40 -5.00
N ALA A 37 -0.04 -1.27 -5.64
CA ALA A 37 0.15 0.05 -5.07
C ALA A 37 -0.70 0.22 -3.79
N ALA A 38 -0.03 0.41 -2.65
CA ALA A 38 -0.63 0.67 -1.37
C ALA A 38 -0.27 2.07 -0.88
N LEU A 39 -1.23 2.78 -0.28
CA LEU A 39 -1.02 4.10 0.30
C LEU A 39 -0.14 3.99 1.56
N VAL A 40 1.09 4.47 1.46
CA VAL A 40 2.08 4.44 2.56
C VAL A 40 2.07 5.71 3.40
N LYS A 41 1.72 6.85 2.81
CA LYS A 41 1.67 8.15 3.49
C LYS A 41 0.61 9.05 2.85
N SER A 42 0.02 9.91 3.67
CA SER A 42 -0.82 11.01 3.21
C SER A 42 -0.46 12.29 3.97
N ASP A 43 -0.66 13.42 3.31
CA ASP A 43 -0.69 14.74 3.92
C ASP A 43 -1.97 15.45 3.48
N PRO A 44 -2.91 15.74 4.38
CA PRO A 44 -2.91 15.48 5.83
C PRO A 44 -2.80 13.99 6.19
N PRO A 45 -2.21 13.65 7.35
CA PRO A 45 -2.21 12.27 7.84
C PRO A 45 -3.62 11.71 8.05
N ARG A 46 -3.78 10.41 7.85
CA ARG A 46 -5.06 9.73 8.11
C ARG A 46 -5.52 9.98 9.54
N ARG A 47 -6.77 10.41 9.70
CA ARG A 47 -7.43 10.79 10.97
C ARG A 47 -6.83 12.03 11.64
N ALA A 48 -6.07 12.85 10.91
CA ALA A 48 -5.56 14.10 11.44
C ALA A 48 -6.69 15.06 11.86
N THR A 49 -6.42 15.86 12.89
CA THR A 49 -7.26 17.00 13.27
C THR A 49 -6.44 18.27 13.10
N LEU A 50 -6.78 19.05 12.09
CA LEU A 50 -6.05 20.24 11.64
C LEU A 50 -6.63 21.49 12.29
N THR A 51 -5.78 22.44 12.64
CA THR A 51 -6.19 23.78 13.10
C THR A 51 -6.53 24.72 11.96
N LEU A 52 -5.99 24.46 10.76
CA LEU A 52 -6.21 25.25 9.55
C LEU A 52 -6.61 24.32 8.41
N PRO A 53 -7.48 24.77 7.49
CA PRO A 53 -7.78 24.05 6.27
C PRO A 53 -6.51 23.76 5.45
N PRO A 54 -6.32 22.52 4.97
CA PRO A 54 -5.20 22.20 4.08
C PRO A 54 -5.44 22.80 2.69
N LYS A 55 -4.37 23.25 2.03
CA LYS A 55 -4.45 23.77 0.65
C LYS A 55 -4.46 22.67 -0.40
N HIS A 56 -3.95 21.49 -0.05
CA HIS A 56 -3.87 20.34 -0.93
C HIS A 56 -3.92 19.05 -0.10
N ILE A 57 -4.14 17.94 -0.79
CA ILE A 57 -3.90 16.60 -0.27
C ILE A 57 -2.85 15.94 -1.14
N GLN A 58 -1.80 15.40 -0.54
CA GLN A 58 -0.82 14.59 -1.22
C GLN A 58 -0.86 13.16 -0.72
N LEU A 59 -0.83 12.21 -1.65
CA LEU A 59 -0.87 10.78 -1.40
C LEU A 59 0.39 10.14 -1.95
N TRP A 60 1.07 9.33 -1.14
CA TRP A 60 2.24 8.56 -1.53
C TRP A 60 1.97 7.07 -1.45
N PHE A 61 2.44 6.36 -2.46
CA PHE A 61 2.31 4.92 -2.62
C PHE A 61 3.68 4.22 -2.51
N ASN A 62 3.67 2.94 -2.18
CA ASN A 62 4.88 2.10 -2.19
C ASN A 62 5.45 1.88 -3.60
N GLU A 63 4.63 2.09 -4.64
CA GLU A 63 4.89 1.74 -6.03
C GLU A 63 4.56 2.90 -6.97
N LYS A 64 5.07 2.84 -8.20
CA LYS A 64 4.71 3.80 -9.24
C LYS A 64 3.25 3.59 -9.63
N ILE A 65 2.54 4.69 -9.87
CA ILE A 65 1.16 4.68 -10.33
C ILE A 65 1.02 5.31 -11.71
N GLU A 66 -0.01 4.90 -12.43
CA GLU A 66 -0.44 5.52 -13.68
C GLU A 66 -1.31 6.73 -13.36
N GLY A 67 -0.67 7.88 -13.14
CA GLY A 67 -1.34 9.09 -12.65
C GLY A 67 -2.46 9.64 -13.55
N ALA A 68 -2.43 9.35 -14.85
CA ALA A 68 -3.53 9.68 -15.77
C ALA A 68 -4.85 8.96 -15.44
N TYR A 69 -4.80 7.85 -14.70
CA TYR A 69 -5.97 7.10 -14.23
C TYR A 69 -6.26 7.30 -12.74
N ALA A 70 -5.53 8.20 -12.07
CA ALA A 70 -5.76 8.51 -10.68
C ALA A 70 -6.98 9.43 -10.51
N SER A 71 -7.77 9.17 -9.48
CA SER A 71 -8.80 10.09 -9.01
C SER A 71 -8.73 10.25 -7.50
N VAL A 72 -9.00 11.47 -7.04
CA VAL A 72 -9.15 11.80 -5.63
C VAL A 72 -10.41 12.66 -5.50
N THR A 73 -11.26 12.31 -4.55
CA THR A 73 -12.52 13.01 -4.30
C THR A 73 -12.66 13.26 -2.81
N ILE A 74 -12.91 14.51 -2.44
CA ILE A 74 -13.13 14.88 -1.04
C ILE A 74 -14.61 15.08 -0.81
N LYS A 75 -15.13 14.46 0.25
CA LYS A 75 -16.53 14.59 0.67
C LYS A 75 -16.63 15.22 2.04
N ASP A 76 -17.63 16.06 2.25
CA ASP A 76 -18.00 16.57 3.57
C ASP A 76 -18.81 15.53 4.37
N SER A 77 -19.19 15.89 5.60
CA SER A 77 -20.02 15.04 6.47
C SER A 77 -21.42 14.74 5.94
N GLN A 78 -21.88 15.49 4.94
CA GLN A 78 -23.16 15.31 4.25
C GLN A 78 -23.00 14.47 2.97
N HIS A 79 -21.80 13.96 2.71
CA HIS A 79 -21.40 13.21 1.53
C HIS A 79 -21.40 14.04 0.22
N ASN A 80 -21.45 15.37 0.31
CA ASN A 80 -21.30 16.24 -0.85
C ASN A 80 -19.85 16.24 -1.30
N VAL A 81 -19.62 16.16 -2.61
CA VAL A 81 -18.29 16.31 -3.18
C VAL A 81 -17.88 17.78 -3.15
N VAL A 82 -16.74 18.07 -2.52
CA VAL A 82 -16.24 19.45 -2.39
C VAL A 82 -15.12 19.78 -3.38
N THR A 83 -14.67 18.81 -4.17
CA THR A 83 -13.59 18.97 -5.15
C THR A 83 -14.06 18.70 -6.57
N THR A 84 -13.68 19.56 -7.51
CA THR A 84 -14.00 19.41 -8.95
C THR A 84 -12.80 19.04 -9.81
N ASN A 85 -11.58 19.11 -9.25
CA ASN A 85 -10.34 18.94 -10.00
C ASN A 85 -9.85 17.49 -9.95
N SER A 86 -9.14 17.08 -10.98
CA SER A 86 -8.37 15.83 -10.98
C SER A 86 -7.06 16.01 -10.21
N PRO A 87 -6.53 14.96 -9.58
CA PRO A 87 -5.19 15.01 -8.99
C PRO A 87 -4.12 15.12 -10.08
N GLU A 88 -3.01 15.78 -9.74
CA GLU A 88 -1.83 15.91 -10.59
C GLU A 88 -0.74 14.93 -10.14
N SER A 89 0.00 14.38 -11.11
CA SER A 89 1.20 13.61 -10.83
C SER A 89 2.36 14.53 -10.52
N ILE A 90 3.22 14.13 -9.60
CA ILE A 90 4.44 14.88 -9.30
C ILE A 90 5.57 14.36 -10.17
N VAL A 91 6.14 15.24 -11.01
CA VAL A 91 7.16 14.88 -12.01
C VAL A 91 8.36 14.16 -11.38
N ASP A 92 8.83 14.65 -10.24
CA ASP A 92 9.99 14.11 -9.52
C ASP A 92 9.63 13.01 -8.50
N ASP A 93 8.34 12.68 -8.35
CA ASP A 93 7.84 11.64 -7.44
C ASP A 93 6.66 10.87 -8.08
N PRO A 94 6.94 9.91 -8.99
CA PRO A 94 5.92 9.18 -9.74
C PRO A 94 5.14 8.15 -8.88
N LYS A 95 5.47 8.06 -7.59
CA LYS A 95 4.72 7.29 -6.59
C LYS A 95 3.76 8.18 -5.80
N SER A 96 3.54 9.41 -6.25
CA SER A 96 2.69 10.35 -5.55
C SER A 96 1.81 11.14 -6.49
N ILE A 97 0.67 11.57 -5.93
CA ILE A 97 -0.25 12.51 -6.56
C ILE A 97 -0.64 13.58 -5.57
N VAL A 98 -0.96 14.76 -6.09
CA VAL A 98 -1.42 15.90 -5.31
C VAL A 98 -2.75 16.41 -5.85
N LEU A 99 -3.71 16.68 -4.97
CA LEU A 99 -4.96 17.34 -5.31
C LEU A 99 -5.01 18.68 -4.60
N ASN A 100 -5.05 19.76 -5.37
CA ASN A 100 -5.32 21.10 -4.85
C ASN A 100 -6.77 21.21 -4.39
N LEU A 101 -6.98 21.76 -3.21
CA LEU A 101 -8.30 21.89 -2.59
C LEU A 101 -8.82 23.32 -2.68
N PRO A 102 -10.14 23.52 -2.81
CA PRO A 102 -10.73 24.81 -2.49
C PRO A 102 -10.57 25.09 -0.99
N GLN A 103 -10.91 26.30 -0.58
CA GLN A 103 -11.02 26.60 0.85
C GLN A 103 -12.08 25.71 1.49
N LEU A 104 -11.67 24.97 2.52
CA LEU A 104 -12.56 24.10 3.29
C LEU A 104 -13.02 24.82 4.55
N GLU A 105 -14.30 24.65 4.87
CA GLU A 105 -14.86 25.07 6.15
C GLU A 105 -14.45 24.10 7.27
N PRO A 106 -14.57 24.51 8.55
CA PRO A 106 -14.44 23.58 9.66
C PRO A 106 -15.41 22.39 9.55
N GLY A 107 -14.89 21.18 9.72
CA GLY A 107 -15.70 19.97 9.61
C GLY A 107 -14.89 18.69 9.40
N ARG A 108 -15.61 17.57 9.32
CA ARG A 108 -15.05 16.28 8.95
C ARG A 108 -15.10 16.11 7.44
N TYR A 109 -14.03 15.57 6.89
CA TYR A 109 -13.89 15.26 5.48
C TYR A 109 -13.43 13.83 5.27
N THR A 110 -13.94 13.18 4.23
CA THR A 110 -13.49 11.87 3.76
C THR A 110 -12.77 12.01 2.43
N VAL A 111 -11.52 11.54 2.39
CA VAL A 111 -10.69 11.43 1.20
C VAL A 111 -10.95 10.08 0.57
N HIS A 112 -11.56 10.06 -0.62
CA HIS A 112 -11.62 8.87 -1.46
C HIS A 112 -10.55 8.95 -2.52
N TYR A 113 -9.83 7.86 -2.78
CA TYR A 113 -8.90 7.79 -3.89
C TYR A 113 -9.04 6.47 -4.65
N ARG A 114 -8.75 6.54 -5.94
CA ARG A 114 -8.63 5.43 -6.87
C ARG A 114 -7.35 5.60 -7.66
N VAL A 115 -6.47 4.61 -7.65
CA VAL A 115 -5.21 4.64 -8.41
C VAL A 115 -5.00 3.33 -9.14
N MET A 116 -4.27 3.37 -10.25
CA MET A 116 -3.82 2.19 -10.98
C MET A 116 -2.32 2.05 -10.78
N SER A 117 -1.86 0.91 -10.27
CA SER A 117 -0.43 0.58 -10.26
C SER A 117 0.05 0.31 -11.68
N VAL A 118 1.36 0.46 -11.92
CA VAL A 118 1.97 0.14 -13.22
C VAL A 118 1.85 -1.34 -13.61
N ASP A 119 1.49 -2.21 -12.67
CA ASP A 119 1.18 -3.62 -12.94
C ASP A 119 -0.26 -3.84 -13.48
N GLY A 120 -1.05 -2.76 -13.58
CA GLY A 120 -2.41 -2.76 -14.13
C GLY A 120 -3.53 -2.92 -13.10
N HIS A 121 -3.23 -3.14 -11.82
CA HIS A 121 -4.26 -3.28 -10.80
C HIS A 121 -4.77 -1.93 -10.30
N VAL A 122 -6.09 -1.84 -10.17
CA VAL A 122 -6.77 -0.68 -9.57
C VAL A 122 -6.95 -0.89 -8.08
N ILE A 123 -6.60 0.12 -7.30
CA ILE A 123 -6.77 0.15 -5.85
C ILE A 123 -7.65 1.34 -5.47
N GLU A 124 -8.67 1.07 -4.67
CA GLU A 124 -9.62 2.06 -4.16
C GLU A 124 -9.63 2.00 -2.63
N SER A 125 -9.54 3.16 -1.99
CA SER A 125 -9.68 3.25 -0.54
C SER A 125 -10.10 4.64 -0.10
N ASN A 126 -10.27 4.81 1.21
CA ASN A 126 -10.62 6.10 1.79
C ASN A 126 -10.05 6.27 3.20
N PHE A 127 -9.97 7.52 3.64
CA PHE A 127 -9.67 7.88 5.01
C PHE A 127 -10.24 9.24 5.38
N ASP A 128 -10.38 9.50 6.68
CA ASP A 128 -10.94 10.77 7.18
C ASP A 128 -9.85 11.74 7.64
N PHE A 129 -10.15 13.03 7.63
CA PHE A 129 -9.49 14.07 8.44
C PHE A 129 -10.52 15.08 8.95
N ASN A 130 -10.14 15.89 9.94
CA ASN A 130 -11.01 16.91 10.52
C ASN A 130 -10.32 18.28 10.52
N VAL A 131 -11.07 19.34 10.24
CA VAL A 131 -10.65 20.74 10.42
C VAL A 131 -11.37 21.29 11.65
N LYS A 132 -10.64 21.83 12.61
CA LYS A 132 -11.22 22.42 13.82
C LYS A 132 -12.03 23.67 13.47
N LYS A 133 -13.06 23.90 14.28
CA LYS A 133 -13.84 25.13 14.29
C LYS A 133 -13.04 26.28 14.89
#